data_AF-A0A8S1IU05-F1
#
_entry.id   AF-A0A8S1IU05-F1
#
_cell.length_a   1.000
_cell.length_b   1.000
_cell.length_c   1.000
_cell.angle_alpha   90.00
_cell.angle_beta   90.00
_cell.angle_gamma   90.00
#
_symmetry.space_group_name_H-M   'P 1'
#
loop_
_entity.id
_entity.type
_entity.pdbx_description
1 polymer ?
#
loop_
_entity_poly.entity_id
_entity_poly.type
_entity_poly.pdbx_seq_one_letter_code
_entity_poly.pdbx_strand_id
1 'polypeptide(L)'
;MACLDAGRQPHRRSGNRHSRGSRPRARHSARQALLSEEDVVFAEEGLCAAEGGPAWSLYCLCDGHGGAEAANYVRRNLRSILVPLLPCVGHDCGGEEFEKFATQVRGAVIKAYVRIGYQFKVEYPGNKSGTRVGKGESAHFT
;
A
#
# COMPACT_ATOMS: atom_id res chain seq x y z
N MET A 1 -10.48 59.76 -5.39
CA MET A 1 -9.20 59.90 -4.67
C MET A 1 -8.30 58.77 -5.11
N ALA A 2 -7.25 59.12 -5.86
CA ALA A 2 -6.23 58.21 -6.37
C ALA A 2 -4.94 58.43 -5.56
N CYS A 3 -4.23 57.35 -5.25
CA CYS A 3 -2.79 57.39 -5.00
C CYS A 3 -2.12 56.42 -5.98
N LEU A 4 -1.14 56.97 -6.69
CA LEU A 4 -0.49 56.43 -7.86
C LEU A 4 0.59 55.40 -7.54
N ASP A 5 0.69 54.46 -8.49
CA ASP A 5 1.86 53.78 -9.03
C ASP A 5 3.27 54.27 -8.66
N ALA A 6 4.14 53.31 -8.37
CA ALA A 6 5.57 53.38 -8.68
C ALA A 6 6.06 51.97 -9.04
N GLY A 7 6.11 51.68 -10.34
CA GLY A 7 6.61 50.43 -10.88
C GLY A 7 8.14 50.27 -10.83
N ARG A 8 8.59 49.01 -10.84
CA ARG A 8 9.78 48.53 -11.56
C ARG A 8 9.74 46.99 -11.69
N GLN A 9 9.66 46.50 -12.93
CA GLN A 9 9.97 45.12 -13.31
C GLN A 9 11.50 44.92 -13.49
N PRO A 10 12.01 43.78 -14.00
CA PRO A 10 12.11 42.47 -13.36
C PRO A 10 13.57 41.99 -13.33
N HIS A 11 14.06 41.42 -12.22
CA HIS A 11 15.32 40.68 -12.23
C HIS A 11 15.09 39.17 -12.23
N ARG A 12 15.35 38.56 -13.40
CA ARG A 12 15.69 37.14 -13.51
C ARG A 12 16.85 36.83 -12.56
N ARG A 13 16.63 35.97 -11.59
CA ARG A 13 17.65 35.09 -11.04
C ARG A 13 17.14 33.65 -11.05
N SER A 14 17.66 32.92 -12.03
CA SER A 14 17.77 31.47 -12.01
C SER A 14 18.39 31.03 -10.68
N GLY A 15 17.76 30.06 -10.03
CA GLY A 15 18.21 29.52 -8.75
C GLY A 15 17.44 28.26 -8.43
N ASN A 16 18.02 27.13 -8.83
CA ASN A 16 17.73 25.77 -8.39
C ASN A 16 17.10 25.73 -6.98
N ARG A 17 15.77 25.53 -6.91
CA ARG A 17 15.17 25.01 -5.69
C ARG A 17 15.29 23.51 -5.71
N HIS A 18 16.38 23.07 -5.08
CA HIS A 18 16.56 21.71 -4.61
C HIS A 18 15.26 21.14 -4.06
N SER A 19 14.85 20.04 -4.67
CA SER A 19 14.02 18.99 -4.11
C SER A 19 14.52 18.65 -2.70
N ARG A 20 13.92 19.26 -1.67
CA ARG A 20 14.13 18.92 -0.26
C ARG A 20 12.82 18.47 0.34
N GLY A 21 12.57 17.20 0.08
CA GLY A 21 11.59 16.34 0.74
C GLY A 21 12.10 14.91 0.61
N SER A 22 13.35 14.69 1.00
CA SER A 22 13.97 13.38 1.07
C SER A 22 13.18 12.51 2.05
N ARG A 23 12.41 11.57 1.49
CA ARG A 23 11.87 10.30 2.01
C ARG A 23 12.14 9.99 3.50
N PRO A 24 11.22 9.32 4.22
CA PRO A 24 11.65 8.10 4.86
C PRO A 24 11.85 7.07 3.75
N ARG A 25 13.10 6.83 3.33
CA ARG A 25 13.40 5.50 2.77
C ARG A 25 13.07 4.59 3.93
N ALA A 26 12.05 3.75 3.82
CA ALA A 26 11.98 2.57 4.66
C ALA A 26 13.27 1.78 4.40
N ARG A 27 14.29 2.07 5.20
CA ARG A 27 15.55 1.34 5.22
C ARG A 27 15.22 0.04 5.92
N HIS A 28 15.16 -1.00 5.11
CA HIS A 28 15.08 -2.41 5.45
C HIS A 28 15.53 -2.70 6.89
N SER A 29 14.59 -3.14 7.72
CA SER A 29 14.88 -3.74 9.02
C SER A 29 13.94 -4.92 9.26
N ALA A 30 14.12 -5.96 8.48
CA ALA A 30 13.91 -7.33 8.90
C ALA A 30 15.06 -8.12 8.29
N ARG A 31 15.75 -8.94 9.10
CA ARG A 31 16.87 -9.82 8.72
C ARG A 31 16.81 -10.28 7.25
N GLN A 32 17.54 -9.60 6.38
CA GLN A 32 17.61 -9.94 4.95
C GLN A 32 18.32 -11.29 4.70
N ALA A 33 18.96 -11.85 5.74
CA ALA A 33 19.70 -13.11 5.70
C ALA A 33 18.82 -14.38 5.77
N LEU A 34 17.48 -14.27 5.79
CA LEU A 34 16.57 -15.41 5.95
C LEU A 34 15.40 -15.46 4.95
N LEU A 35 15.32 -14.52 4.00
CA LEU A 35 14.28 -14.60 2.97
C LEU A 35 14.63 -15.73 2.01
N SER A 36 13.74 -16.71 1.90
CA SER A 36 13.81 -17.73 0.85
C SER A 36 13.73 -17.04 -0.51
N GLU A 37 14.29 -17.65 -1.57
CA GLU A 37 14.03 -17.21 -2.95
C GLU A 37 12.54 -17.24 -3.30
N GLU A 38 11.74 -17.96 -2.50
CA GLU A 38 10.29 -18.08 -2.62
C GLU A 38 9.52 -16.94 -1.93
N ASP A 39 10.18 -16.14 -1.07
CA ASP A 39 9.54 -15.08 -0.31
C ASP A 39 9.37 -13.80 -1.12
N VAL A 40 8.21 -13.15 -0.94
CA VAL A 40 7.88 -11.91 -1.65
C VAL A 40 7.44 -10.84 -0.66
N VAL A 41 8.14 -9.70 -0.68
CA VAL A 41 7.81 -8.50 0.10
C VAL A 41 7.39 -7.40 -0.85
N PHE A 42 6.27 -6.73 -0.57
CA PHE A 42 5.85 -5.57 -1.34
C PHE A 42 5.06 -4.56 -0.50
N ALA A 43 5.05 -3.32 -0.98
CA ALA A 43 4.27 -2.23 -0.41
C ALA A 43 3.49 -1.54 -1.53
N GLU A 44 2.22 -1.26 -1.28
CA GLU A 44 1.32 -0.54 -2.18
C GLU A 44 0.89 0.75 -1.49
N GLU A 45 1.33 1.88 -2.03
CA GLU A 45 0.98 3.20 -1.51
C GLU A 45 -0.18 3.82 -2.31
N GLY A 46 -0.82 4.85 -1.75
CA GLY A 46 -1.88 5.61 -2.41
C GLY A 46 -3.10 4.77 -2.76
N LEU A 47 -3.40 3.72 -1.98
CA LEU A 47 -4.67 3.01 -2.08
C LEU A 47 -5.80 4.03 -1.79
N CYS A 48 -6.90 3.95 -2.55
CA CYS A 48 -8.04 4.88 -2.48
C CYS A 48 -7.78 6.36 -2.87
N ALA A 49 -6.54 6.77 -3.15
CA ALA A 49 -6.24 8.17 -3.50
C ALA A 49 -6.93 8.65 -4.78
N ALA A 50 -7.11 7.74 -5.76
CA ALA A 50 -7.79 8.05 -7.03
C ALA A 50 -9.30 8.31 -6.86
N GLU A 51 -9.89 7.80 -5.77
CA GLU A 51 -11.33 7.95 -5.48
C GLU A 51 -11.61 9.17 -4.60
N GLY A 52 -10.62 10.04 -4.39
CA GLY A 52 -10.71 11.17 -3.46
C GLY A 52 -10.67 10.76 -1.99
N GLY A 53 -10.38 9.48 -1.72
CA GLY A 53 -10.27 8.93 -0.39
C GLY A 53 -8.91 9.20 0.28
N PRO A 54 -8.79 8.85 1.57
CA PRO A 54 -7.52 8.87 2.28
C PRO A 54 -6.48 7.98 1.58
N ALA A 55 -5.25 8.48 1.43
CA ALA A 55 -4.16 7.75 0.80
C ALA A 55 -3.64 6.64 1.74
N TRP A 56 -4.15 5.43 1.56
CA TRP A 56 -3.76 4.28 2.38
C TRP A 56 -2.52 3.58 1.84
N SER A 57 -1.85 2.85 2.72
CA SER A 57 -0.71 2.01 2.38
C SER A 57 -0.96 0.58 2.84
N LEU A 58 -0.63 -0.39 1.99
CA LEU A 58 -0.64 -1.81 2.29
C LEU A 58 0.79 -2.33 2.29
N TYR A 59 1.18 -3.03 3.35
CA TYR A 59 2.46 -3.71 3.47
C TYR A 59 2.19 -5.20 3.57
N CYS A 60 2.89 -5.99 2.75
CA CYS A 60 2.64 -7.42 2.65
C CYS A 60 3.96 -8.21 2.62
N LEU A 61 4.00 -9.26 3.42
CA LEU A 61 5.05 -10.29 3.43
C LEU A 61 4.39 -11.62 3.10
N CYS A 62 4.80 -12.21 1.98
CA CYS A 62 4.39 -13.53 1.53
C CYS A 62 5.55 -14.50 1.77
N ASP A 63 5.38 -15.40 2.73
CA ASP A 63 6.29 -16.51 3.06
C ASP A 63 5.94 -17.69 2.13
N GLY A 64 6.76 -17.90 1.10
CA GLY A 64 6.49 -18.87 0.03
C GLY A 64 6.96 -20.28 0.39
N HIS A 65 6.28 -21.30 -0.13
CA HIS A 65 6.76 -22.69 -0.02
C HIS A 65 6.34 -23.54 -1.21
N GLY A 66 7.24 -24.42 -1.65
CA GLY A 66 6.98 -25.36 -2.75
C GLY A 66 6.87 -24.66 -4.12
N GLY A 67 7.59 -23.55 -4.28
CA GLY A 67 7.57 -22.64 -5.41
C GLY A 67 7.22 -21.20 -5.00
N ALA A 68 7.72 -20.23 -5.78
CA ALA A 68 7.46 -18.80 -5.57
C ALA A 68 6.17 -18.32 -6.24
N GLU A 69 5.46 -19.19 -6.97
CA GLU A 69 4.33 -18.82 -7.82
C GLU A 69 3.17 -18.26 -7.00
N ALA A 70 2.79 -18.90 -5.90
CA ALA A 70 1.73 -18.42 -5.02
C ALA A 70 2.04 -17.04 -4.42
N ALA A 71 3.24 -16.82 -3.89
CA ALA A 71 3.67 -15.55 -3.32
C ALA A 71 3.68 -14.43 -4.39
N ASN A 72 4.19 -14.75 -5.58
CA ASN A 72 4.18 -13.82 -6.71
C ASN A 72 2.77 -13.53 -7.23
N TYR A 73 1.87 -14.51 -7.20
CA TYR A 73 0.47 -14.33 -7.58
C TYR A 73 -0.24 -13.36 -6.65
N VAL A 74 0.01 -13.47 -5.34
CA VAL A 74 -0.50 -12.51 -4.35
C VAL A 74 0.00 -11.10 -4.66
N ARG A 75 1.31 -10.91 -4.87
CA ARG A 75 1.88 -9.60 -5.22
C ARG A 75 1.21 -8.95 -6.43
N ARG A 76 0.96 -9.73 -7.50
CA ARG A 76 0.41 -9.19 -8.76
C ARG A 76 -1.08 -8.84 -8.68
N ASN A 77 -1.85 -9.57 -7.88
CA ASN A 77 -3.31 -9.52 -7.94
C ASN A 77 -3.97 -8.91 -6.69
N LEU A 78 -3.28 -8.85 -5.54
CA LEU A 78 -3.91 -8.42 -4.30
C LEU A 78 -4.46 -6.99 -4.39
N ARG A 79 -3.74 -6.06 -5.02
CA ARG A 79 -4.20 -4.67 -5.18
C ARG A 79 -5.51 -4.58 -5.96
N SER A 80 -5.58 -5.20 -7.15
CA SER A 80 -6.76 -5.13 -8.02
C SER A 80 -7.98 -5.81 -7.42
N ILE A 81 -7.77 -6.81 -6.57
CA ILE A 81 -8.85 -7.50 -5.84
C ILE A 81 -9.28 -6.71 -4.60
N LEU A 82 -8.34 -6.16 -3.84
CA LEU A 82 -8.61 -5.52 -2.55
C LEU A 82 -9.20 -4.12 -2.70
N VAL A 83 -8.62 -3.28 -3.56
CA VAL A 83 -9.01 -1.85 -3.67
C VAL A 83 -10.51 -1.67 -3.89
N PRO A 84 -11.18 -2.38 -4.82
CA PRO A 84 -12.61 -2.23 -5.05
C PRO A 84 -13.50 -2.63 -3.86
N LEU A 85 -12.95 -3.31 -2.86
CA LEU A 85 -13.65 -3.77 -1.66
C LEU A 85 -13.45 -2.83 -0.47
N LEU A 86 -12.44 -1.95 -0.52
CA LEU A 86 -12.12 -1.05 0.57
C LEU A 86 -13.11 0.12 0.62
N PRO A 87 -13.51 0.58 1.82
CA PRO A 87 -14.28 1.80 1.96
C PRO A 87 -13.38 3.01 1.71
N CYS A 88 -13.27 3.45 0.45
CA CYS A 88 -12.42 4.57 0.02
C CYS A 88 -13.01 5.97 0.33
N VAL A 89 -13.90 6.07 1.31
CA VAL A 89 -14.44 7.34 1.79
C VAL A 89 -13.63 7.83 2.99
N GLY A 90 -13.37 9.14 3.06
CA GLY A 90 -12.83 9.75 4.26
C GLY A 90 -13.82 9.58 5.40
N HIS A 91 -13.35 9.11 6.57
CA HIS A 91 -14.18 9.03 7.77
C HIS A 91 -13.73 10.09 8.76
N ASP A 92 -14.66 10.96 9.13
CA ASP A 92 -14.58 11.75 10.36
C ASP A 92 -14.97 10.83 11.52
N CYS A 93 -14.03 10.51 12.40
CA CYS A 93 -14.20 9.37 13.31
C CYS A 93 -14.90 9.76 14.62
N GLY A 94 -16.22 9.54 14.70
CA GLY A 94 -16.88 9.15 15.95
C GLY A 94 -16.65 7.66 16.28
N GLY A 95 -16.80 7.27 17.55
CA GLY A 95 -16.49 5.89 18.01
C GLY A 95 -17.29 4.77 17.33
N GLU A 96 -18.62 4.94 17.17
CA GLU A 96 -19.45 3.93 16.48
C GLU A 96 -19.19 3.84 14.98
N GLU A 97 -18.79 4.94 14.35
CA GLU A 97 -18.48 4.99 12.91
C GLU A 97 -17.16 4.29 12.62
N PHE A 98 -16.19 4.41 13.53
CA PHE A 98 -14.93 3.68 13.44
C PHE A 98 -15.12 2.16 13.48
N GLU A 99 -16.00 1.63 14.33
CA GLU A 99 -16.23 0.18 14.40
C GLU A 99 -16.89 -0.38 13.13
N LYS A 100 -17.81 0.38 12.54
CA LYS A 100 -18.41 0.03 11.23
C LYS A 100 -17.33 0.02 10.14
N PHE A 101 -16.51 1.05 10.09
CA PHE A 101 -15.39 1.15 9.16
C PHE A 101 -14.39 -0.02 9.33
N ALA A 102 -13.96 -0.29 10.55
CA ALA A 102 -13.04 -1.39 10.85
C ALA A 102 -13.63 -2.75 10.43
N THR A 103 -14.94 -2.93 10.61
CA THR A 103 -15.65 -4.14 10.16
C THR A 103 -15.68 -4.26 8.63
N GLN A 104 -15.89 -3.16 7.91
CA GLN A 104 -15.82 -3.14 6.45
C GLN A 104 -14.42 -3.48 5.94
N VAL A 105 -13.37 -2.88 6.52
CA VAL A 105 -11.97 -3.18 6.15
C VAL A 105 -11.63 -4.64 6.41
N ARG A 106 -11.98 -5.20 7.58
CA ARG A 106 -11.80 -6.63 7.88
C ARG A 106 -12.52 -7.52 6.85
N GLY A 107 -13.76 -7.18 6.52
CA GLY A 107 -14.55 -7.90 5.53
C GLY A 107 -13.93 -7.85 4.13
N ALA A 108 -13.40 -6.70 3.72
CA ALA A 108 -12.72 -6.51 2.44
C ALA A 108 -11.46 -7.40 2.34
N VAL A 109 -10.63 -7.41 3.38
CA VAL A 109 -9.42 -8.22 3.47
C VAL A 109 -9.75 -9.71 3.38
N ILE A 110 -10.72 -10.20 4.16
CA ILE A 110 -11.15 -11.62 4.13
C ILE A 110 -11.64 -12.00 2.74
N LYS A 111 -12.53 -11.20 2.14
CA LYS A 111 -13.05 -11.45 0.79
C LYS A 111 -11.94 -11.47 -0.26
N ALA A 112 -10.96 -10.56 -0.16
CA ALA A 112 -9.82 -10.52 -1.06
C ALA A 112 -8.98 -11.80 -0.97
N TYR A 113 -8.65 -12.27 0.24
CA TYR A 113 -7.87 -13.51 0.42
C TYR A 113 -8.62 -14.77 -0.01
N VAL A 114 -9.93 -14.86 0.24
CA VAL A 114 -10.72 -15.99 -0.26
C VAL A 114 -10.72 -16.00 -1.79
N ARG A 115 -10.93 -14.84 -2.41
CA ARG A 115 -10.96 -14.70 -3.87
C ARG A 115 -9.61 -15.02 -4.50
N ILE A 116 -8.50 -14.50 -3.95
CA ILE A 116 -7.16 -14.74 -4.49
C ILE A 116 -6.78 -16.22 -4.42
N GLY A 117 -7.12 -16.90 -3.32
CA GLY A 117 -6.87 -18.32 -3.16
C GLY A 117 -7.70 -19.18 -4.11
N TYR A 118 -8.95 -18.79 -4.38
CA TYR A 118 -9.77 -19.46 -5.38
C TYR A 118 -9.24 -19.25 -6.80
N GLN A 119 -8.95 -18.01 -7.19
CA GLN A 119 -8.46 -17.68 -8.53
C GLN A 119 -7.11 -18.36 -8.83
N PHE A 120 -6.19 -18.37 -7.86
CA PHE A 120 -4.91 -19.07 -8.01
C PHE A 120 -5.10 -20.56 -8.34
N LYS A 121 -5.99 -21.25 -7.62
CA LYS A 121 -6.28 -22.67 -7.87
C LYS A 121 -6.87 -22.92 -9.26
N VAL A 122 -7.69 -21.99 -9.77
CA VAL A 122 -8.30 -22.10 -11.11
C VAL A 122 -7.27 -21.83 -12.21
N GLU A 123 -6.43 -20.82 -12.04
CA GLU A 123 -5.45 -20.40 -13.07
C GLU A 123 -4.19 -21.28 -13.12
N TYR A 124 -3.81 -21.89 -11.99
CA TYR A 124 -2.63 -22.75 -11.88
C TYR A 124 -3.01 -24.18 -11.45
N PRO A 125 -3.83 -24.90 -12.25
CA PRO A 125 -4.24 -26.25 -11.91
C PRO A 125 -3.03 -27.16 -11.76
N GLY A 126 -2.92 -27.86 -10.63
CA GLY A 126 -1.83 -28.79 -10.34
C GLY A 126 -0.55 -28.17 -9.78
N ASN A 127 -0.44 -26.83 -9.73
CA ASN A 127 0.63 -26.18 -8.99
C ASN A 127 0.44 -26.41 -7.48
N LYS A 128 1.53 -26.79 -6.78
CA LYS A 128 1.52 -27.13 -5.35
C LYS A 128 2.16 -26.06 -4.46
N SER A 129 2.60 -24.93 -5.04
CA SER A 129 3.12 -23.82 -4.27
C SER A 129 2.04 -23.23 -3.38
N GLY A 130 2.46 -22.81 -2.20
CA GLY A 130 1.63 -22.10 -1.25
C GLY A 130 2.35 -20.86 -0.75
N THR A 131 1.61 -19.97 -0.11
CA THR A 131 2.20 -18.85 0.61
C THR A 131 1.41 -18.55 1.87
N ARG A 132 2.11 -18.19 2.93
CA ARG A 132 1.54 -17.59 4.12
C ARG A 132 1.70 -16.09 4.02
N VAL A 133 0.59 -15.37 4.13
CA VAL A 133 0.64 -13.91 4.22
C VAL A 133 0.61 -13.50 5.68
N GLY A 134 1.76 -13.02 6.17
CA GLY A 134 2.00 -12.77 7.60
C GLY A 134 1.87 -11.30 7.98
N LYS A 135 1.62 -11.05 9.28
CA LYS A 135 1.87 -9.74 9.89
C LYS A 135 3.38 -9.52 9.89
N GLY A 136 3.86 -8.51 9.18
CA GLY A 136 5.15 -7.92 9.52
C GLY A 136 5.07 -7.47 10.97
N GLU A 137 5.91 -8.01 11.83
CA GLU A 137 6.08 -7.46 13.17
C GLU A 137 6.52 -5.99 12.99
N SER A 138 5.63 -5.05 13.32
CA SER A 138 6.00 -3.65 13.41
C SER A 138 7.05 -3.54 14.51
N ALA A 139 8.31 -3.47 14.12
CA ALA A 139 9.35 -2.97 14.99
C ALA A 139 8.97 -1.51 15.31
N HIS A 140 8.46 -1.30 16.52
CA HIS A 140 8.32 0.03 17.10
C HIS A 140 9.72 0.67 17.14
N PHE A 141 9.91 1.73 16.36
CA PHE A 141 11.02 2.65 16.54
C PHE A 141 10.47 3.87 17.27
N THR A 142 11.08 4.15 18.43
CA THR A 142 10.89 5.32 19.30
C THR A 142 11.15 6.62 18.58
#